data_AF-A0A939UA00-F1
#
_entry.id   AF-A0A939UA00-F1
#
_cell.length_a   1.000
_cell.length_b   1.000
_cell.length_c   1.000
_cell.angle_alpha   90.00
_cell.angle_beta   90.00
_cell.angle_gamma   90.00
#
_symmetry.space_group_name_H-M   'P 1'
#
loop_
_entity.id
_entity.type
_entity.pdbx_description
1 polymer ?
#
loop_
_entity_poly.entity_id
_entity_poly.type
_entity_poly.pdbx_seq_one_letter_code
_entity_poly.pdbx_strand_id
1 'polypeptide(L)'
;WDEAMAACPTGWRLPTDADFVALAGAGAAGETILGAAGTLKGDVSFNGTKLWAYQNSTITLTNDGFFTAMPWGYLTVSGSVTSFKQYTSMAAFWTADSVDAETARVRYLKVDSNDILVQAMDKKSFYASVRCIKE
;
A
#
# COMPACT_ATOMS: atom_id res chain seq x y z
N TRP A 1 -12.28 2.73 -5.75
CA TRP A 1 -11.33 3.87 -5.79
C TRP A 1 -12.03 5.20 -5.51
N ASP A 2 -13.18 5.49 -6.12
CA ASP A 2 -13.91 6.75 -5.87
C ASP A 2 -14.21 6.97 -4.38
N GLU A 3 -14.61 5.92 -3.65
CA GLU A 3 -14.78 5.98 -2.19
C GLU A 3 -13.48 6.31 -1.45
N ALA A 4 -12.33 5.82 -1.94
CA ALA A 4 -11.02 6.13 -1.34
C ALA A 4 -10.65 7.61 -1.51
N MET A 5 -11.02 8.23 -2.64
CA MET A 5 -10.81 9.66 -2.89
C MET A 5 -11.59 10.54 -1.91
N ALA A 6 -12.73 10.06 -1.41
CA ALA A 6 -13.59 10.78 -0.47
C ALA A 6 -13.46 10.33 0.99
N ALA A 7 -12.61 9.34 1.28
CA ALA A 7 -12.50 8.74 2.61
C ALA A 7 -11.73 9.62 3.61
N CYS A 8 -10.95 10.59 3.13
CA CYS A 8 -10.14 11.44 4.00
C CYS A 8 -10.91 12.64 4.55
N PRO A 9 -10.74 12.97 5.84
CA PRO A 9 -11.39 14.13 6.46
C PRO A 9 -10.82 15.44 5.91
N THR A 10 -11.54 16.55 6.11
CA THR A 10 -11.09 17.89 5.71
C THR A 10 -9.70 18.23 6.24
N GLY A 11 -8.85 18.80 5.37
CA GLY A 11 -7.44 19.09 5.65
C GLY A 11 -6.51 17.87 5.49
N TRP A 12 -7.06 16.75 5.01
CA TRP A 12 -6.32 15.55 4.66
C TRP A 12 -6.77 15.07 3.28
N ARG A 13 -5.86 14.40 2.57
CA ARG A 13 -6.13 13.83 1.25
C ARG A 13 -5.62 12.39 1.15
N LEU A 14 -6.14 11.68 0.15
CA LEU A 14 -5.55 10.42 -0.28
C LEU A 14 -4.13 10.70 -0.83
N PRO A 15 -3.13 9.84 -0.56
CA PRO A 15 -1.76 10.06 -0.99
C PRO A 15 -1.68 9.78 -2.49
N THR A 16 -0.90 10.57 -3.19
CA THR A 16 -0.46 10.27 -4.55
C THR A 16 0.64 9.23 -4.52
N ASP A 17 0.91 8.64 -5.67
CA ASP A 17 2.04 7.77 -5.93
C ASP A 17 3.38 8.46 -5.61
N ALA A 18 3.48 9.77 -5.85
CA ALA A 18 4.63 10.60 -5.50
C ALA A 18 4.81 10.76 -3.98
N ASP A 19 3.71 10.78 -3.20
CA ASP A 19 3.82 10.81 -1.74
C ASP A 19 4.42 9.51 -1.20
N PHE A 20 4.13 8.36 -1.83
CA PHE A 20 4.79 7.09 -1.49
C PHE A 20 6.28 7.09 -1.85
N VAL A 21 6.67 7.72 -2.96
CA VAL A 21 8.09 7.92 -3.32
C VAL A 21 8.78 8.78 -2.27
N ALA A 22 8.14 9.87 -1.83
CA ALA A 22 8.67 10.73 -0.78
C ALA A 22 8.82 9.98 0.56
N LEU A 23 7.83 9.18 0.96
CA LEU A 23 7.90 8.33 2.15
C LEU A 23 9.02 7.29 2.07
N ALA A 24 9.25 6.72 0.87
CA ALA A 24 10.31 5.74 0.65
C ALA A 24 11.71 6.36 0.62
N GLY A 25 11.81 7.67 0.36
CA GLY A 25 13.08 8.38 0.21
C GLY A 25 13.86 8.03 -1.07
N ALA A 26 13.25 7.31 -2.01
CA ALA A 26 13.90 6.83 -3.23
C ALA A 26 12.87 6.50 -4.33
N GLY A 27 13.35 6.38 -5.57
CA GLY A 27 12.58 5.96 -6.73
C GLY A 27 11.83 7.09 -7.44
N ALA A 28 10.91 6.69 -8.32
CA ALA A 28 10.11 7.59 -9.14
C ALA A 28 8.63 7.19 -9.15
N ALA A 29 7.76 8.17 -9.40
CA ALA A 29 6.34 7.92 -9.50
C ALA A 29 6.02 7.10 -10.76
N GLY A 30 5.09 6.14 -10.65
CA GLY A 30 4.73 5.20 -11.70
C GLY A 30 5.66 3.99 -11.83
N GLU A 31 6.76 3.95 -11.08
CA GLU A 31 7.75 2.87 -11.14
C GLU A 31 7.81 2.07 -9.83
N THR A 32 8.31 0.84 -9.92
CA THR A 32 8.68 0.03 -8.75
C THR A 32 9.87 0.67 -8.06
N ILE A 33 9.78 0.88 -6.75
CA ILE A 33 10.89 1.41 -5.94
C ILE A 33 11.69 0.23 -5.42
N LEU A 34 12.88 0.02 -5.99
CA LEU A 34 13.74 -1.12 -5.70
C LEU A 34 14.39 -1.00 -4.31
N GLY A 35 14.38 -2.09 -3.54
CA GLY A 35 15.13 -2.23 -2.29
C GLY A 35 14.66 -1.34 -1.13
N ALA A 36 13.54 -0.63 -1.27
CA ALA A 36 13.08 0.37 -0.31
C ALA A 36 11.96 -0.12 0.62
N ALA A 37 11.48 -1.36 0.50
CA ALA A 37 10.34 -1.84 1.29
C ALA A 37 10.59 -1.73 2.80
N GLY A 38 11.83 -1.94 3.25
CA GLY A 38 12.24 -1.80 4.65
C GLY A 38 11.97 -0.42 5.27
N THR A 39 11.98 0.64 4.46
CA THR A 39 11.71 2.02 4.92
C THR A 39 10.26 2.24 5.32
N LEU A 40 9.33 1.46 4.75
CA LEU A 40 7.89 1.58 5.00
C LEU A 40 7.36 0.43 5.85
N LYS A 41 8.18 -0.57 6.18
CA LYS A 41 7.82 -1.70 7.05
C LYS A 41 8.46 -1.50 8.42
N GLY A 42 7.70 -1.76 9.49
CA GLY A 42 8.21 -1.72 10.86
C GLY A 42 8.24 -3.11 11.49
N ASP A 43 9.22 -3.34 12.37
CA ASP A 43 9.20 -4.49 13.28
C ASP A 43 8.25 -4.18 14.45
N VAL A 44 6.95 -4.34 14.20
CA VAL A 44 5.90 -4.05 15.17
C VAL A 44 4.95 -5.23 15.32
N SER A 45 4.35 -5.32 16.50
CA SER A 45 3.31 -6.28 16.83
C SER A 45 2.00 -5.56 17.17
N PHE A 46 0.89 -6.09 16.68
CA PHE A 46 -0.45 -5.66 17.05
C PHE A 46 -1.15 -6.81 17.79
N ASN A 47 -1.62 -6.55 19.02
CA ASN A 47 -2.23 -7.58 19.88
C ASN A 47 -1.38 -8.85 20.02
N GLY A 48 -0.07 -8.70 20.19
CA GLY A 48 0.87 -9.83 20.32
C GLY A 48 1.20 -10.56 19.00
N THR A 49 0.63 -10.13 17.87
CA THR A 49 0.93 -10.69 16.55
C THR A 49 1.88 -9.77 15.79
N LYS A 50 3.06 -10.28 15.41
CA LYS A 50 4.01 -9.53 14.57
C LYS A 50 3.38 -9.26 13.21
N LEU A 51 3.34 -8.00 12.77
CA LEU A 51 2.71 -7.62 11.51
C LEU A 51 3.39 -8.30 10.32
N TRP A 52 4.71 -8.14 10.22
CA TRP A 52 5.52 -8.80 9.19
C TRP A 52 6.27 -10.00 9.78
N ALA A 53 5.52 -11.01 10.22
CA ALA A 53 6.06 -12.19 10.91
C ALA A 53 7.00 -13.03 10.03
N TYR A 54 6.66 -13.14 8.75
CA TYR A 54 7.50 -13.75 7.74
C TYR A 54 8.10 -12.61 6.93
N GLN A 55 9.42 -12.57 6.79
CA GLN A 55 10.12 -11.64 5.90
C GLN A 55 11.22 -12.44 5.24
N ASN A 56 11.57 -12.08 4.01
CA ASN A 56 12.84 -12.52 3.48
C ASN A 56 13.96 -11.99 4.41
N SER A 57 14.88 -12.86 4.82
CA SER A 57 15.95 -12.53 5.78
C SER A 57 16.90 -11.43 5.28
N THR A 58 16.83 -11.08 4.00
CA THR A 58 17.59 -9.98 3.39
C THR A 58 16.97 -8.60 3.59
N ILE A 59 15.74 -8.50 4.14
CA ILE A 59 15.03 -7.24 4.32
C ILE A 59 15.28 -6.71 5.74
N THR A 60 15.95 -5.56 5.84
CA THR A 60 16.07 -4.82 7.11
C THR A 60 14.85 -3.90 7.27
N LEU A 61 14.14 -4.00 8.39
CA LEU A 61 12.99 -3.15 8.71
C LEU A 61 13.47 -1.93 9.47
N THR A 62 13.52 -0.78 8.81
CA THR A 62 14.01 0.47 9.41
C THR A 62 12.87 1.40 9.81
N ASN A 63 11.76 1.37 9.06
CA ASN A 63 10.63 2.28 9.22
C ASN A 63 11.01 3.77 9.17
N ASP A 64 12.06 4.12 8.42
CA ASP A 64 12.53 5.51 8.28
C ASP A 64 11.48 6.43 7.65
N GLY A 65 10.50 5.88 6.92
CA GLY A 65 9.36 6.61 6.36
C GLY A 65 8.20 6.87 7.34
N PHE A 66 8.32 6.46 8.61
CA PHE A 66 7.33 6.69 9.67
C PHE A 66 5.88 6.30 9.29
N PHE A 67 5.73 5.21 8.53
CA PHE A 67 4.44 4.77 7.97
C PHE A 67 3.99 3.42 8.50
N THR A 68 4.90 2.48 8.78
CA THR A 68 4.57 1.11 9.19
C THR A 68 3.39 0.52 8.41
N ALA A 69 3.61 0.22 7.13
CA ALA A 69 2.63 -0.41 6.26
C ALA A 69 2.12 -1.71 6.89
N MET A 70 0.80 -1.81 7.13
CA MET A 70 0.19 -2.97 7.76
C MET A 70 -0.24 -4.00 6.69
N PRO A 71 0.14 -5.29 6.82
CA PRO A 71 -0.15 -6.30 5.80
C PRO A 71 -1.57 -6.88 5.93
N TRP A 72 -2.57 -6.03 5.76
CA TRP A 72 -3.98 -6.42 5.83
C TRP A 72 -4.55 -6.95 4.53
N GLY A 73 -3.77 -7.05 3.46
CA GLY A 73 -4.23 -7.54 2.18
C GLY A 73 -5.18 -6.59 1.46
N TYR A 74 -6.09 -7.14 0.68
CA TYR A 74 -7.05 -6.41 -0.15
C TYR A 74 -8.32 -7.24 -0.40
N LEU A 75 -9.37 -6.59 -0.89
CA LEU A 75 -10.58 -7.28 -1.38
C LEU A 75 -10.67 -7.19 -2.91
N THR A 76 -11.20 -8.24 -3.52
CA THR A 76 -11.62 -8.26 -4.93
C THR A 76 -13.07 -8.67 -5.04
N VAL A 77 -13.79 -8.06 -5.98
CA VAL A 77 -15.17 -8.40 -6.32
C VAL A 77 -15.23 -8.91 -7.76
N SER A 78 -15.79 -10.10 -7.97
CA SER A 78 -16.02 -10.66 -9.30
C SER A 78 -17.46 -11.15 -9.38
N GLY A 79 -18.31 -10.40 -10.10
CA GLY A 79 -19.76 -10.61 -10.07
C GLY A 79 -20.31 -10.39 -8.65
N SER A 80 -21.00 -11.38 -8.10
CA SER A 80 -21.54 -11.36 -6.73
C SER A 80 -20.56 -11.88 -5.67
N VAL A 81 -19.35 -12.28 -6.06
CA VAL A 81 -18.38 -12.90 -5.15
C VAL A 81 -17.37 -11.87 -4.67
N THR A 82 -17.33 -11.64 -3.36
CA THR A 82 -16.29 -10.86 -2.68
C THR A 82 -15.27 -11.80 -2.05
N SER A 83 -13.98 -11.52 -2.26
CA SER A 83 -12.89 -12.31 -1.69
C SER A 83 -11.86 -11.42 -1.03
N PHE A 84 -11.55 -11.72 0.24
CA PHE A 84 -10.43 -11.13 0.97
C PHE A 84 -9.17 -11.97 0.74
N LYS A 85 -8.05 -11.34 0.40
CA LYS A 85 -6.81 -12.02 -0.03
C LYS A 85 -5.59 -11.38 0.60
N GLN A 86 -4.51 -12.16 0.70
CA GLN A 86 -3.17 -11.72 1.12
C GLN A 86 -3.07 -11.13 2.53
N TYR A 87 -3.92 -11.58 3.44
CA TYR A 87 -3.81 -11.27 4.87
C TYR A 87 -2.45 -11.75 5.40
N THR A 88 -1.74 -10.89 6.13
CA THR A 88 -0.36 -11.08 6.66
C THR A 88 0.75 -11.21 5.61
N SER A 89 0.43 -11.23 4.31
CA SER A 89 1.43 -11.38 3.24
C SER A 89 1.60 -10.14 2.36
N MET A 90 0.63 -9.20 2.37
CA MET A 90 0.67 -8.00 1.54
C MET A 90 0.03 -6.80 2.23
N ALA A 91 0.62 -5.63 2.05
CA ALA A 91 -0.01 -4.34 2.35
C ALA A 91 -0.32 -3.65 1.02
N ALA A 92 -1.58 -3.27 0.78
CA ALA A 92 -2.01 -2.63 -0.46
C ALA A 92 -2.72 -1.31 -0.14
N PHE A 93 -2.36 -0.25 -0.86
CA PHE A 93 -2.89 1.09 -0.65
C PHE A 93 -3.34 1.73 -1.96
N TRP A 94 -4.55 2.27 -1.97
CA TRP A 94 -4.98 3.15 -3.05
C TRP A 94 -4.15 4.44 -3.06
N THR A 95 -3.81 4.90 -4.25
CA THR A 95 -3.27 6.26 -4.47
C THR A 95 -4.32 7.15 -5.13
N ALA A 96 -4.15 8.47 -5.09
CA ALA A 96 -5.00 9.43 -5.78
C ALA A 96 -4.77 9.49 -7.31
N ASP A 97 -3.86 8.68 -7.84
CA ASP A 97 -3.48 8.71 -9.25
C ASP A 97 -4.37 7.80 -10.10
N SER A 98 -5.26 8.42 -10.88
CA SER A 98 -5.97 7.73 -11.96
C SER A 98 -5.00 7.39 -13.09
N VAL A 99 -5.10 6.18 -13.64
CA VAL A 99 -4.32 5.78 -14.84
C VAL A 99 -5.16 6.01 -16.09
N ASP A 100 -6.41 5.57 -16.07
CA ASP A 100 -7.39 5.76 -17.13
C ASP A 100 -8.82 5.84 -16.55
N ALA A 101 -9.85 5.67 -17.39
CA ALA A 101 -11.24 5.72 -16.95
C ALA A 101 -11.58 4.61 -15.93
N GLU A 102 -11.05 3.40 -16.11
CA GLU A 102 -11.41 2.20 -15.35
C GLU A 102 -10.38 1.85 -14.27
N THR A 103 -9.12 2.29 -14.39
CA THR A 103 -8.03 1.89 -13.49
C THR A 103 -7.34 3.05 -12.78
N ALA A 104 -6.84 2.78 -11.58
CA ALA A 104 -6.05 3.71 -10.78
C ALA A 104 -4.84 3.00 -10.15
N ARG A 105 -3.82 3.77 -9.74
CA ARG A 105 -2.59 3.20 -9.17
C ARG A 105 -2.80 2.72 -7.74
N VAL A 106 -2.21 1.57 -7.46
CA VAL A 106 -2.09 0.95 -6.14
C VAL A 106 -0.62 0.77 -5.85
N ARG A 107 -0.18 1.21 -4.67
CA ARG A 107 1.13 0.86 -4.11
C ARG A 107 0.97 -0.33 -3.19
N TYR A 108 1.89 -1.29 -3.28
CA TYR A 108 1.84 -2.46 -2.41
C TYR A 108 3.21 -3.02 -2.04
N LEU A 109 3.26 -3.63 -0.87
CA LEU A 109 4.44 -4.28 -0.31
C LEU A 109 4.10 -5.74 -0.02
N LYS A 110 5.04 -6.64 -0.29
CA LYS A 110 4.87 -8.07 -0.04
C LYS A 110 5.87 -8.59 0.99
N VAL A 111 5.50 -9.68 1.63
CA VAL A 111 6.29 -10.44 2.60
C VAL A 111 7.66 -10.89 2.05
N ASP A 112 7.70 -11.20 0.74
CA ASP A 112 8.81 -11.85 0.04
C ASP A 112 9.59 -10.90 -0.88
N SER A 113 9.27 -9.60 -0.87
CA SER A 113 9.88 -8.58 -1.73
C SER A 113 10.46 -7.44 -0.91
N ASN A 114 11.67 -7.02 -1.30
CA ASN A 114 12.30 -5.81 -0.77
C ASN A 114 11.91 -4.54 -1.55
N ASP A 115 10.98 -4.65 -2.50
CA ASP A 115 10.58 -3.53 -3.34
C ASP A 115 9.21 -2.99 -2.91
N ILE A 116 8.98 -1.71 -3.18
CA ILE A 116 7.65 -1.11 -3.12
C ILE A 116 7.09 -1.15 -4.54
N LEU A 117 6.05 -1.95 -4.73
CA LEU A 117 5.51 -2.29 -6.03
C LEU A 117 4.35 -1.37 -6.39
N VAL A 118 4.08 -1.28 -7.68
CA VAL A 118 2.98 -0.50 -8.23
C VAL A 118 2.24 -1.26 -9.30
N GLN A 119 0.93 -1.07 -9.34
CA GLN A 119 0.09 -1.63 -10.40
C GLN A 119 -1.15 -0.75 -10.62
N ALA A 120 -1.66 -0.76 -11.85
CA ALA A 120 -2.98 -0.23 -12.16
C ALA A 120 -4.04 -1.28 -11.83
N MET A 121 -4.97 -0.95 -10.95
CA MET A 121 -6.07 -1.83 -10.53
C MET A 121 -7.41 -1.21 -10.88
N ASP A 122 -8.38 -2.07 -11.17
CA ASP A 122 -9.74 -1.68 -11.53
C ASP A 122 -10.43 -0.94 -10.37
N LYS A 123 -11.01 0.22 -10.66
CA LYS A 123 -11.58 1.14 -9.66
C LYS A 123 -12.83 0.59 -8.98
N LYS A 124 -13.52 -0.38 -9.59
CA LYS A 124 -14.84 -0.89 -9.19
C LYS A 124 -14.79 -2.27 -8.54
N SER A 125 -13.76 -3.06 -8.86
CA SER A 125 -13.61 -4.45 -8.44
C SER A 125 -12.43 -4.70 -7.51
N PHE A 126 -11.51 -3.75 -7.34
CA PHE A 126 -10.41 -3.84 -6.38
C PHE A 126 -10.61 -2.88 -5.21
N TYR A 127 -10.28 -3.33 -4.00
CA TYR A 127 -10.38 -2.51 -2.79
C TYR A 127 -9.13 -2.71 -1.94
N ALA A 128 -8.39 -1.62 -1.75
CA ALA A 128 -7.18 -1.56 -0.93
C ALA A 128 -7.38 -0.61 0.25
N SER A 129 -6.45 -0.65 1.20
CA SER A 129 -6.45 0.23 2.36
C SER A 129 -6.31 1.70 1.94
N VAL A 130 -6.89 2.58 2.73
CA VAL A 130 -6.75 4.03 2.60
C VAL A 130 -5.87 4.53 3.74
N ARG A 131 -4.92 5.41 3.40
CA ARG A 131 -4.21 6.24 4.37
C ARG A 131 -4.46 7.69 3.99
N CYS A 132 -4.72 8.54 4.97
CA CYS A 132 -4.78 9.97 4.71
C CYS A 132 -3.45 10.63 5.06
N ILE A 133 -3.03 11.59 4.25
CA ILE A 133 -1.91 12.48 4.56
C ILE A 133 -2.41 13.92 4.67
N LYS A 134 -1.77 14.68 5.56
CA LYS A 134 -2.13 16.08 5.78
C LYS A 134 -1.70 16.89 4.57
N GLU A 135 -2.56 17.81 4.15
CA GLU A 135 -2.26 18.79 3.08
C GLU A 135 -1.20 19.81 3.50
#